data_AF-A0A7C4XP89-F1
#
_entry.id   AF-A0A7C4XP89-F1
#
_cell.length_a   1.000
_cell.length_b   1.000
_cell.length_c   1.000
_cell.angle_alpha   90.00
_cell.angle_beta   90.00
_cell.angle_gamma   90.00
#
_symmetry.space_group_name_H-M   'P 1'
#
loop_
_entity.id
_entity.type
_entity.pdbx_description
1 polymer ?
#
loop_
_entity_poly.entity_id
_entity_poly.type
_entity_poly.pdbx_seq_one_letter_code
_entity_poly.pdbx_strand_id
1 'polypeptide(L)'
;MEEKQFLMVKFLEYYRKAEIEMPKDFEKREFAFVPLETLPEFYIQRHISFSSKEDFRSYAVSNVPAHVYYSSAYYKNPGKDKMEEKGWLGADLIFDIDADHLPIKTNSIEKALEVAKKEVKKLLQVLKLDFGVKETEVYFSGGRGYHVHVLDEDFITLDSAERREIVDYITINNPKIFDKKGVLDSTIALRVSSYIKAKKNLDGKELLKALRRPEDVLEKFRVHIDAPVTADVKRLIRMPGTLHGRSGLRVMRVEDIDSFDPLRDAIAFGEEKIRLRVLRRVKIGIGGEKLNLSPGEAVEVPEYAGIYLLCRGFATL
;
A
#
# COMPACT_ATOMS: atom_id res chain seq x y z
N MET A 1 -19.54 11.80 19.89
CA MET A 1 -19.47 13.18 19.35
C MET A 1 -18.14 13.84 19.72
N GLU A 2 -17.73 13.77 20.99
CA GLU A 2 -16.46 14.34 21.47
C GLU A 2 -15.22 13.78 20.77
N GLU A 3 -15.12 12.45 20.57
CA GLU A 3 -13.98 11.82 19.87
C GLU A 3 -13.83 12.27 18.43
N LYS A 4 -14.94 12.31 17.69
CA LYS A 4 -14.94 12.70 16.28
C LYS A 4 -14.53 14.15 16.13
N GLN A 5 -15.02 15.02 17.00
CA GLN A 5 -14.62 16.42 17.05
C GLN A 5 -13.13 16.57 17.40
N PHE A 6 -12.63 15.81 18.37
CA PHE A 6 -11.21 15.77 18.72
C PHE A 6 -10.35 15.35 17.51
N LEU A 7 -10.70 14.24 16.85
CA LEU A 7 -9.98 13.77 15.66
C LEU A 7 -10.05 14.78 14.51
N MET A 8 -11.19 15.47 14.31
CA MET A 8 -11.32 16.54 13.31
C MET A 8 -10.36 17.68 13.59
N VAL A 9 -10.25 18.13 14.85
CA VAL A 9 -9.29 19.18 15.24
C VAL A 9 -7.86 18.73 14.94
N LYS A 10 -7.49 17.50 15.32
CA LYS A 10 -6.13 16.98 15.12
C LYS A 10 -5.78 16.78 13.64
N PHE A 11 -6.70 16.23 12.84
CA PHE A 11 -6.47 16.09 11.41
C PHE A 11 -6.38 17.47 10.71
N LEU A 12 -7.20 18.44 11.12
CA LEU A 12 -7.12 19.81 10.62
C LEU A 12 -5.78 20.47 10.98
N GLU A 13 -5.29 20.30 12.21
CA GLU A 13 -3.97 20.78 12.65
C GLU A 13 -2.86 20.20 11.79
N TYR A 14 -2.93 18.90 11.47
CA TYR A 14 -2.01 18.26 10.54
C TYR A 14 -2.05 18.90 9.15
N TYR A 15 -3.21 18.95 8.51
CA TYR A 15 -3.32 19.47 7.13
C TYR A 15 -3.00 20.97 7.02
N ARG A 16 -3.15 21.75 8.10
CA ARG A 16 -2.71 23.15 8.14
C ARG A 16 -1.21 23.31 8.05
N LYS A 17 -0.43 22.35 8.55
CA LYS A 17 1.03 22.40 8.63
C LYS A 17 1.72 21.56 7.56
N ALA A 18 1.10 20.46 7.14
CA ALA A 18 1.69 19.48 6.25
C ALA A 18 2.18 20.11 4.93
N GLU A 19 3.37 19.70 4.50
CA GLU A 19 3.92 19.98 3.18
C GLU A 19 3.74 18.72 2.33
N ILE A 20 2.66 18.73 1.54
CA ILE A 20 2.32 17.60 0.67
C ILE A 20 2.94 17.86 -0.71
N GLU A 21 3.74 16.91 -1.17
CA GLU A 21 4.25 16.88 -2.55
C GLU A 21 3.16 16.37 -3.49
N MET A 22 2.97 17.06 -4.62
CA MET A 22 1.96 16.67 -5.60
C MET A 22 2.52 15.56 -6.50
N PRO A 23 1.72 14.56 -6.91
CA PRO A 23 2.16 13.52 -7.83
C PRO A 23 2.51 14.12 -9.20
N LYS A 24 3.34 13.40 -9.97
CA LYS A 24 3.65 13.75 -11.36
C LYS A 24 2.37 13.97 -12.17
N ASP A 25 2.33 15.08 -12.92
CA ASP A 25 1.19 15.50 -13.75
C ASP A 25 -0.15 15.51 -12.97
N PHE A 26 -0.16 16.02 -11.74
CA PHE A 26 -1.36 16.02 -10.90
C PHE A 26 -2.58 16.71 -11.54
N GLU A 27 -2.37 17.69 -12.42
CA GLU A 27 -3.42 18.40 -13.14
C GLU A 27 -4.18 17.48 -14.11
N LYS A 28 -3.56 16.36 -14.51
CA LYS A 28 -4.16 15.32 -15.36
C LYS A 28 -4.80 14.19 -14.54
N ARG A 29 -4.85 14.30 -13.21
CA ARG A 29 -5.33 13.22 -12.33
C ARG A 29 -6.63 13.58 -11.64
N GLU A 30 -7.47 12.57 -11.45
CA GLU A 30 -8.63 12.67 -10.58
C GLU A 30 -8.18 12.54 -9.14
N PHE A 31 -8.73 13.37 -8.25
CA PHE A 31 -8.62 13.24 -6.81
C PHE A 31 -9.93 12.77 -6.21
N ALA A 32 -9.81 12.06 -5.10
CA ALA A 32 -10.94 11.63 -4.31
C ALA A 32 -10.65 11.77 -2.82
N PHE A 33 -11.68 12.13 -2.05
CA PHE A 33 -11.56 12.42 -0.63
C PHE A 33 -12.63 11.67 0.15
N VAL A 34 -12.26 11.19 1.34
CA VAL A 34 -13.22 10.72 2.34
C VAL A 34 -13.15 11.72 3.48
N PRO A 35 -14.13 12.63 3.63
CA PRO A 35 -14.16 13.56 4.76
C PRO A 35 -14.19 12.79 6.08
N LEU A 36 -13.46 13.26 7.10
CA LEU A 36 -13.45 12.59 8.41
C LEU A 36 -14.84 12.55 9.05
N GLU A 37 -15.67 13.55 8.74
CA GLU A 37 -17.05 13.63 9.19
C GLU A 37 -17.97 12.54 8.63
N THR A 38 -17.59 11.82 7.57
CA THR A 38 -18.42 10.74 6.99
C THR A 38 -18.01 9.35 7.48
N LEU A 39 -17.06 9.26 8.42
CA LEU A 39 -16.78 8.00 9.10
C LEU A 39 -17.80 7.75 10.21
N PRO A 40 -18.26 6.48 10.38
CA PRO A 40 -17.75 5.25 9.74
C PRO A 40 -18.38 4.87 8.38
N GLU A 41 -19.36 5.63 7.87
CA GLU A 41 -20.11 5.34 6.64
C GLU A 41 -19.22 5.29 5.38
N PHE A 42 -18.04 5.92 5.41
CA PHE A 42 -17.02 5.88 4.36
C PHE A 42 -17.54 6.41 3.01
N TYR A 43 -18.06 7.64 3.01
CA TYR A 43 -18.48 8.30 1.78
C TYR A 43 -17.28 8.91 1.04
N ILE A 44 -17.09 8.50 -0.23
CA ILE A 44 -16.01 9.00 -1.09
C ILE A 44 -16.52 10.07 -2.06
N GLN A 45 -15.95 11.27 -1.99
CA GLN A 45 -16.13 12.35 -2.94
C GLN A 45 -15.14 12.16 -4.09
N ARG A 46 -15.63 12.13 -5.33
CA ARG A 46 -14.85 11.81 -6.54
C ARG A 46 -14.97 12.91 -7.58
N HIS A 47 -14.27 12.74 -8.70
CA HIS A 47 -14.31 13.66 -9.84
C HIS A 47 -13.78 15.06 -9.51
N ILE A 48 -12.82 15.14 -8.59
CA ILE A 48 -12.17 16.40 -8.21
C ILE A 48 -10.85 16.50 -9.00
N SER A 49 -10.49 17.70 -9.42
CA SER A 49 -9.20 18.00 -10.05
C SER A 49 -8.69 19.34 -9.58
N PHE A 50 -7.38 19.51 -9.52
CA PHE A 50 -6.74 20.74 -9.05
C PHE A 50 -5.82 21.31 -10.10
N SER A 51 -5.83 22.64 -10.24
CA SER A 51 -4.93 23.41 -11.09
C SER A 51 -3.65 23.84 -10.37
N SER A 52 -3.65 23.83 -9.04
CA SER A 52 -2.51 24.24 -8.22
C SER A 52 -2.44 23.46 -6.91
N LYS A 53 -1.24 23.44 -6.30
CA LYS A 53 -1.02 22.85 -4.97
C LYS A 53 -1.79 23.61 -3.88
N GLU A 54 -1.97 24.91 -4.06
CA GLU A 54 -2.69 25.81 -3.17
C GLU A 54 -4.20 25.49 -3.16
N ASP A 55 -4.78 25.17 -4.31
CA ASP A 55 -6.18 24.72 -4.42
C ASP A 55 -6.40 23.41 -3.67
N PHE A 56 -5.50 22.44 -3.87
CA PHE A 56 -5.52 21.17 -3.13
C PHE A 56 -5.43 21.39 -1.62
N ARG A 57 -4.48 22.22 -1.17
CA ARG A 57 -4.28 22.54 0.25
C ARG A 57 -5.52 23.19 0.85
N SER A 58 -6.09 24.18 0.16
CA SER A 58 -7.29 24.90 0.60
C SER A 58 -8.48 23.95 0.71
N TYR A 59 -8.63 23.02 -0.25
CA TYR A 59 -9.66 21.99 -0.21
C TYR A 59 -9.48 21.03 0.97
N ALA A 60 -8.26 20.52 1.19
CA ALA A 60 -7.97 19.59 2.29
C ALA A 60 -8.20 20.22 3.66
N VAL A 61 -7.81 21.48 3.86
CA VAL A 61 -8.05 22.22 5.11
C VAL A 61 -9.54 22.50 5.33
N SER A 62 -10.30 22.74 4.26
CA SER A 62 -11.74 23.05 4.35
C SER A 62 -12.59 21.80 4.61
N ASN A 63 -12.20 20.64 4.07
CA ASN A 63 -12.99 19.39 4.14
C ASN A 63 -12.46 18.39 5.17
N VAL A 64 -11.24 18.58 5.71
CA VAL A 64 -10.58 17.73 6.73
C VAL A 64 -10.70 16.23 6.40
N PRO A 65 -9.95 15.74 5.41
CA PRO A 65 -10.13 14.37 4.92
C PRO A 65 -9.52 13.32 5.87
N ALA A 66 -10.29 12.27 6.15
CA ALA A 66 -9.80 11.02 6.72
C ALA A 66 -8.88 10.28 5.75
N HIS A 67 -9.20 10.34 4.46
CA HIS A 67 -8.42 9.70 3.40
C HIS A 67 -8.40 10.59 2.17
N VAL A 68 -7.25 10.64 1.52
CA VAL A 68 -7.06 11.32 0.24
C VAL A 68 -6.51 10.31 -0.76
N TYR A 69 -7.04 10.35 -1.97
CA TYR A 69 -6.61 9.51 -3.07
C TYR A 69 -6.42 10.35 -4.32
N TYR A 70 -5.61 9.82 -5.24
CA TYR A 70 -5.51 10.29 -6.61
C TYR A 70 -5.57 9.09 -7.56
N SER A 71 -5.99 9.29 -8.80
CA SER A 71 -6.05 8.21 -9.79
C SER A 71 -4.65 7.79 -10.24
N SER A 72 -4.40 6.49 -10.33
CA SER A 72 -3.24 5.96 -11.05
C SER A 72 -3.27 6.38 -12.53
N ALA A 73 -4.47 6.57 -13.06
CA ALA A 73 -4.73 7.04 -14.41
C ALA A 73 -4.46 8.54 -14.61
N TYR A 74 -4.07 8.87 -15.83
CA TYR A 74 -4.02 10.21 -16.38
C TYR A 74 -5.21 10.43 -17.32
N TYR A 75 -5.79 11.62 -17.31
CA TYR A 75 -6.96 12.01 -18.08
C TYR A 75 -6.77 13.38 -18.73
N LYS A 76 -7.44 13.59 -19.87
CA LYS A 76 -7.56 14.94 -20.46
C LYS A 76 -8.47 15.84 -19.62
N ASN A 77 -9.55 15.29 -19.08
CA ASN A 77 -10.56 16.00 -18.29
C ASN A 77 -10.84 15.24 -16.97
N PRO A 78 -9.93 15.27 -15.98
CA PRO A 78 -10.03 14.44 -14.77
C PRO A 78 -11.28 14.69 -13.91
N GLY A 79 -11.80 15.93 -13.92
CA GLY A 79 -12.97 16.35 -13.15
C GLY A 79 -14.34 16.02 -13.76
N LYS A 80 -14.39 15.29 -14.89
CA LYS A 80 -15.68 14.86 -15.48
C LYS A 80 -16.29 13.69 -14.72
N ASP A 81 -17.61 13.67 -14.58
CA ASP A 81 -18.31 12.57 -13.92
C ASP A 81 -18.29 11.28 -14.74
N LYS A 82 -18.50 11.39 -16.06
CA LYS A 82 -18.55 10.24 -16.96
C LYS A 82 -17.15 9.86 -17.45
N MET A 83 -16.84 8.56 -17.42
CA MET A 83 -15.52 8.04 -17.77
C MET A 83 -15.18 8.23 -19.25
N GLU A 84 -16.19 8.18 -20.12
CA GLU A 84 -16.05 8.39 -21.56
C GLU A 84 -15.64 9.85 -21.87
N GLU A 85 -16.03 10.79 -21.01
CA GLU A 85 -15.72 12.22 -21.15
C GLU A 85 -14.35 12.60 -20.59
N LYS A 86 -13.75 11.75 -19.73
CA LYS A 86 -12.44 12.01 -19.13
C LYS A 86 -11.29 11.95 -20.13
N GLY A 87 -11.40 11.08 -21.14
CA GLY A 87 -10.33 10.84 -22.12
C GLY A 87 -9.06 10.29 -21.47
N TRP A 88 -9.04 8.98 -21.20
CA TRP A 88 -7.89 8.27 -20.59
C TRP A 88 -6.62 8.40 -21.45
N LEU A 89 -5.49 8.66 -20.80
CA LEU A 89 -4.18 8.91 -21.44
C LEU A 89 -3.13 7.83 -21.13
N GLY A 90 -3.35 7.03 -20.09
CA GLY A 90 -2.37 6.11 -19.52
C GLY A 90 -2.62 5.90 -18.04
N ALA A 91 -1.89 4.99 -17.40
CA ALA A 91 -1.93 4.82 -15.95
C ALA A 91 -0.60 4.31 -15.40
N ASP A 92 -0.24 4.73 -14.19
CA ASP A 92 0.92 4.15 -13.50
C ASP A 92 0.72 2.65 -13.26
N LEU A 93 1.80 1.87 -13.36
CA LEU A 93 1.79 0.47 -12.93
C LEU A 93 2.10 0.41 -11.44
N ILE A 94 1.10 -0.05 -10.66
CA ILE A 94 1.15 -0.04 -9.20
C ILE A 94 0.80 -1.43 -8.66
N PHE A 95 1.55 -1.85 -7.65
CA PHE A 95 1.33 -3.07 -6.91
C PHE A 95 0.97 -2.74 -5.48
N ASP A 96 -0.10 -3.32 -4.96
CA ASP A 96 -0.48 -3.19 -3.55
C ASP A 96 -0.20 -4.49 -2.81
N ILE A 97 0.50 -4.36 -1.69
CA ILE A 97 0.86 -5.45 -0.78
C ILE A 97 0.16 -5.14 0.54
N ASP A 98 -1.08 -5.61 0.67
CA ASP A 98 -1.86 -5.53 1.92
C ASP A 98 -1.72 -6.83 2.72
N ALA A 99 -1.64 -6.68 4.04
CA ALA A 99 -1.65 -7.77 5.01
C ALA A 99 -2.74 -8.82 4.80
N ASP A 100 -3.92 -8.44 4.29
CA ASP A 100 -5.03 -9.36 4.06
C ASP A 100 -4.76 -10.34 2.90
N HIS A 101 -3.83 -10.01 2.00
CA HIS A 101 -3.40 -10.87 0.88
C HIS A 101 -2.14 -11.67 1.18
N LEU A 102 -1.52 -11.47 2.35
CA LEU A 102 -0.30 -12.18 2.73
C LEU A 102 -0.60 -13.61 3.21
N PRO A 103 0.34 -14.55 3.07
CA PRO A 103 0.20 -15.94 3.51
C PRO A 103 0.35 -16.10 5.04
N ILE A 104 -0.26 -15.19 5.81
CA ILE A 104 -0.22 -15.17 7.27
C ILE A 104 -1.60 -14.85 7.85
N LYS A 105 -1.91 -15.44 9.00
CA LYS A 105 -3.04 -15.02 9.84
C LYS A 105 -2.48 -14.45 11.12
N THR A 106 -2.55 -13.13 11.28
CA THR A 106 -2.05 -12.42 12.46
C THR A 106 -2.95 -11.23 12.80
N ASN A 107 -3.17 -11.01 14.09
CA ASN A 107 -3.80 -9.79 14.59
C ASN A 107 -2.78 -8.70 14.97
N SER A 108 -1.48 -9.04 14.99
CA SER A 108 -0.39 -8.07 15.21
C SER A 108 -0.08 -7.36 13.90
N ILE A 109 -0.16 -6.03 13.96
CA ILE A 109 0.19 -5.13 12.87
C ILE A 109 1.68 -5.16 12.56
N GLU A 110 2.52 -5.28 13.59
CA GLU A 110 3.98 -5.37 13.46
C GLU A 110 4.36 -6.58 12.61
N LYS A 111 3.83 -7.75 12.96
CA LYS A 111 4.08 -8.98 12.20
C LYS A 111 3.54 -8.89 10.77
N ALA A 112 2.40 -8.23 10.58
CA ALA A 112 1.84 -8.03 9.25
C ALA A 112 2.75 -7.17 8.37
N LEU A 113 3.22 -6.03 8.89
CA LEU A 113 4.12 -5.12 8.20
C LEU A 113 5.49 -5.76 7.92
N GLU A 114 6.04 -6.55 8.85
CA GLU A 114 7.28 -7.29 8.63
C GLU A 114 7.20 -8.27 7.45
N VAL A 115 6.06 -8.94 7.28
CA VAL A 115 5.87 -9.86 6.15
C VAL A 115 5.60 -9.08 4.87
N ALA A 116 4.82 -7.99 4.93
CA ALA A 116 4.60 -7.12 3.79
C ALA A 116 5.94 -6.57 3.24
N LYS A 117 6.88 -6.15 4.10
CA LYS A 117 8.24 -5.75 3.70
C LYS A 117 8.99 -6.84 2.95
N LYS A 118 8.85 -8.11 3.36
CA LYS A 118 9.51 -9.23 2.67
C LYS A 118 8.93 -9.41 1.27
N GLU A 119 7.62 -9.27 1.11
CA GLU A 119 6.98 -9.32 -0.21
C GLU A 119 7.37 -8.13 -1.08
N VAL A 120 7.47 -6.92 -0.52
CA VAL A 120 7.99 -5.73 -1.25
C VAL A 120 9.38 -6.03 -1.82
N LYS A 121 10.29 -6.60 -1.02
CA LYS A 121 11.65 -6.93 -1.47
C LYS A 121 11.66 -7.97 -2.59
N LYS A 122 10.82 -9.01 -2.49
CA LYS A 122 10.68 -9.99 -3.56
C LYS A 122 10.15 -9.34 -4.84
N LEU A 123 9.15 -8.47 -4.72
CA LEU A 123 8.56 -7.75 -5.83
C LEU A 123 9.62 -6.88 -6.53
N LEU A 124 10.37 -6.07 -5.78
CA LEU A 124 11.43 -5.22 -6.32
C LEU A 124 12.50 -6.04 -7.07
N GLN A 125 12.86 -7.22 -6.57
CA GLN A 125 13.77 -8.12 -7.26
C GLN A 125 13.17 -8.64 -8.58
N VAL A 126 11.90 -9.05 -8.58
CA VAL A 126 11.22 -9.51 -9.80
C VAL A 126 11.13 -8.38 -10.83
N LEU A 127 10.69 -7.20 -10.44
CA LEU A 127 10.57 -6.04 -11.34
C LEU A 127 11.92 -5.69 -11.98
N LYS A 128 13.00 -5.67 -11.18
CA LYS A 128 14.33 -5.34 -11.67
C LYS A 128 14.93 -6.43 -12.58
N LEU A 129 14.89 -7.69 -12.13
CA LEU A 129 15.62 -8.77 -12.80
C LEU A 129 14.84 -9.36 -13.99
N ASP A 130 13.52 -9.45 -13.87
CA ASP A 130 12.70 -10.17 -14.84
C ASP A 130 12.05 -9.20 -15.83
N PHE A 131 11.64 -8.00 -15.37
CA PHE A 131 11.00 -6.99 -16.21
C PHE A 131 11.94 -5.85 -16.63
N GLY A 132 13.16 -5.81 -16.10
CA GLY A 132 14.14 -4.77 -16.44
C GLY A 132 13.74 -3.36 -15.97
N VAL A 133 12.83 -3.26 -14.98
CA VAL A 133 12.39 -1.98 -14.43
C VAL A 133 13.58 -1.23 -13.85
N LYS A 134 13.75 0.01 -14.30
CA LYS A 134 14.87 0.87 -13.92
C LYS A 134 14.57 1.61 -12.63
N GLU A 135 13.36 2.15 -12.51
CA GLU A 135 13.00 3.02 -11.40
C GLU A 135 11.66 2.62 -10.75
N THR A 136 11.69 2.55 -9.42
CA THR A 136 10.51 2.22 -8.60
C THR A 136 10.50 3.08 -7.35
N GLU A 137 9.30 3.39 -6.87
CA GLU A 137 9.09 4.00 -5.56
C GLU A 137 8.24 3.10 -4.66
N VAL A 138 8.57 3.08 -3.37
CA VAL A 138 7.80 2.34 -2.37
C VAL A 138 7.10 3.33 -1.47
N TYR A 139 5.83 3.06 -1.15
CA TYR A 139 5.01 3.89 -0.29
C TYR A 139 4.39 3.05 0.82
N PHE A 140 4.47 3.54 2.06
CA PHE A 140 3.65 3.00 3.13
C PHE A 140 2.22 3.52 2.99
N SER A 141 1.23 2.61 3.01
CA SER A 141 -0.17 2.96 2.77
C SER A 141 -0.83 3.67 3.95
N GLY A 142 -0.11 3.92 5.05
CA GLY A 142 -0.67 4.42 6.32
C GLY A 142 -1.41 3.36 7.12
N GLY A 143 -1.62 2.17 6.55
CA GLY A 143 -2.38 1.08 7.14
C GLY A 143 -1.51 -0.14 7.46
N ARG A 144 -1.78 -1.24 6.76
CA ARG A 144 -1.14 -2.55 7.02
C ARG A 144 -0.36 -3.08 5.82
N GLY A 145 0.05 -2.18 4.92
CA GLY A 145 0.60 -2.56 3.63
C GLY A 145 1.43 -1.48 2.98
N TYR A 146 1.90 -1.79 1.79
CA TYR A 146 2.77 -0.93 0.99
C TYR A 146 2.29 -0.93 -0.46
N HIS A 147 2.52 0.19 -1.15
CA HIS A 147 2.40 0.26 -2.60
C HIS A 147 3.78 0.35 -3.23
N VAL A 148 3.97 -0.31 -4.37
CA VAL A 148 5.15 -0.16 -5.22
C VAL A 148 4.72 0.43 -6.55
N HIS A 149 5.28 1.58 -6.89
CA HIS A 149 5.00 2.30 -8.12
C HIS A 149 6.18 2.09 -9.08
N VAL A 150 5.88 1.72 -10.33
CA VAL A 150 6.86 1.67 -11.42
C VAL A 150 6.84 3.01 -12.15
N LEU A 151 8.01 3.67 -12.25
CA LEU A 151 8.12 5.01 -12.84
C LEU A 151 8.47 5.00 -14.34
N ASP A 152 8.90 3.84 -14.85
CA ASP A 152 9.27 3.65 -16.25
C ASP A 152 8.09 3.90 -17.19
N GLU A 153 8.27 4.79 -18.18
CA GLU A 153 7.20 5.24 -19.08
C GLU A 153 6.65 4.11 -19.98
N ASP A 154 7.47 3.09 -20.25
CA ASP A 154 7.11 1.91 -21.06
C ASP A 154 5.91 1.14 -20.48
N PHE A 155 5.61 1.29 -19.18
CA PHE A 155 4.51 0.60 -18.51
C PHE A 155 3.21 1.42 -18.45
N ILE A 156 3.24 2.71 -18.82
CA ILE A 156 2.10 3.63 -18.66
C ILE A 156 0.92 3.25 -19.56
N THR A 157 1.21 2.78 -20.78
CA THR A 157 0.21 2.48 -21.80
C THR A 157 -0.40 1.09 -21.66
N LEU A 158 0.11 0.25 -20.77
CA LEU A 158 -0.37 -1.12 -20.58
C LEU A 158 -1.84 -1.15 -20.21
N ASP A 159 -2.60 -1.95 -20.93
CA ASP A 159 -4.02 -2.17 -20.66
C ASP A 159 -4.25 -3.16 -19.50
N SER A 160 -5.51 -3.34 -19.11
CA SER A 160 -5.85 -4.26 -18.02
C SER A 160 -5.56 -5.74 -18.32
N ALA A 161 -5.52 -6.17 -19.58
CA ALA A 161 -5.20 -7.54 -19.94
C ALA A 161 -3.69 -7.78 -19.84
N GLU A 162 -2.88 -6.87 -20.36
CA GLU A 162 -1.42 -6.92 -20.25
C GLU A 162 -0.96 -6.88 -18.79
N ARG A 163 -1.60 -6.03 -17.96
CA ARG A 163 -1.33 -5.98 -16.51
C ARG A 163 -1.73 -7.28 -15.80
N ARG A 164 -2.77 -7.97 -16.25
CA ARG A 164 -3.14 -9.29 -15.70
C ARG A 164 -2.07 -10.34 -16.00
N GLU A 165 -1.42 -10.29 -17.16
CA GLU A 165 -0.29 -11.19 -17.46
C GLU A 165 0.89 -10.92 -16.52
N ILE A 166 1.18 -9.66 -16.20
CA ILE A 166 2.20 -9.29 -15.20
C ILE A 166 1.83 -9.84 -13.82
N VAL A 167 0.58 -9.67 -13.40
CA VAL A 167 0.05 -10.22 -12.14
C VAL A 167 0.21 -11.74 -12.11
N ASP A 168 -0.18 -12.44 -13.17
CA ASP A 168 -0.09 -13.90 -13.23
C ASP A 168 1.35 -14.41 -13.22
N TYR A 169 2.27 -13.67 -13.83
CA TYR A 169 3.70 -13.96 -13.77
C TYR A 169 4.24 -13.83 -12.33
N ILE A 170 3.96 -12.69 -11.68
CA ILE A 170 4.47 -12.35 -10.34
C ILE A 170 3.88 -13.24 -9.25
N THR A 171 2.58 -13.55 -9.37
CA THR A 171 1.86 -14.41 -8.43
C THR A 171 2.03 -15.89 -8.74
N ILE A 172 2.62 -16.27 -9.88
CA ILE A 172 2.84 -17.68 -10.25
C ILE A 172 1.50 -18.45 -10.22
N ASN A 173 0.45 -17.88 -10.79
CA ASN A 173 -0.87 -18.54 -10.85
C ASN A 173 -0.88 -19.70 -11.86
N ASN A 174 -0.15 -19.56 -12.96
CA ASN A 174 -0.01 -20.60 -13.98
C ASN A 174 1.44 -20.68 -14.48
N PRO A 175 2.37 -21.19 -13.65
CA PRO A 175 3.78 -21.19 -13.98
C PRO A 175 4.05 -22.09 -15.19
N LYS A 176 4.43 -21.48 -16.31
CA LYS A 176 4.91 -22.17 -17.51
C LYS A 176 6.32 -22.73 -17.25
N ILE A 177 6.45 -23.73 -16.37
CA ILE A 177 7.73 -24.35 -15.99
C ILE A 177 7.99 -25.64 -16.76
N PHE A 178 6.96 -26.44 -17.00
CA PHE A 178 7.09 -27.71 -17.72
C PHE A 178 5.91 -27.96 -18.65
N ASP A 179 6.14 -28.75 -19.68
CA ASP A 179 5.10 -29.32 -20.54
C ASP A 179 5.36 -30.82 -20.78
N LYS A 180 4.65 -31.41 -21.76
CA LYS A 180 4.84 -32.81 -22.15
C LYS A 180 6.23 -33.11 -22.75
N LYS A 181 6.94 -32.09 -23.23
CA LYS A 181 8.23 -32.19 -23.92
C LYS A 181 9.42 -31.90 -23.00
N GLY A 182 9.23 -31.20 -21.87
CA GLY A 182 10.30 -30.99 -20.89
C GLY A 182 10.13 -29.70 -20.08
N VAL A 183 11.25 -29.14 -19.62
CA VAL A 183 11.30 -27.82 -19.00
C VAL A 183 11.08 -26.78 -20.09
N LEU A 184 10.19 -25.82 -19.84
CA LEU A 184 9.92 -24.73 -20.77
C LEU A 184 11.03 -23.68 -20.69
N ASP A 185 11.32 -23.05 -21.82
CA ASP A 185 12.22 -21.89 -21.88
C ASP A 185 11.45 -20.62 -21.48
N SER A 186 11.19 -20.47 -20.19
CA SER A 186 10.52 -19.31 -19.62
C SER A 186 11.34 -18.71 -18.49
N THR A 187 11.21 -17.40 -18.26
CA THR A 187 11.95 -16.69 -17.22
C THR A 187 11.77 -17.33 -15.84
N ILE A 188 10.54 -17.75 -15.50
CA ILE A 188 10.27 -18.45 -14.23
C ILE A 188 10.93 -19.83 -14.18
N ALA A 189 10.96 -20.59 -15.28
CA ALA A 189 11.64 -21.89 -15.34
C ALA A 189 13.16 -21.73 -15.17
N LEU A 190 13.76 -20.71 -15.79
CA LEU A 190 15.17 -20.37 -15.64
C LEU A 190 15.50 -19.97 -14.20
N ARG A 191 14.65 -19.18 -13.56
CA ARG A 191 14.85 -18.73 -12.17
C ARG A 191 14.77 -19.88 -11.17
N VAL A 192 13.73 -20.72 -11.29
CA VAL A 192 13.53 -21.91 -10.45
C VAL A 192 14.66 -22.93 -10.67
N SER A 193 15.04 -23.18 -11.92
CA SER A 193 16.13 -24.12 -12.22
C SER A 193 17.48 -23.65 -11.68
N SER A 194 17.80 -22.37 -11.81
CA SER A 194 19.02 -21.77 -11.26
C SER A 194 19.09 -21.91 -9.74
N TYR A 195 17.99 -21.65 -9.04
CA TYR A 195 17.91 -21.82 -7.59
C TYR A 195 18.08 -23.27 -7.14
N ILE A 196 17.41 -24.21 -7.81
CA ILE A 196 17.50 -25.63 -7.48
C ILE A 196 18.93 -26.14 -7.71
N LYS A 197 19.56 -25.79 -8.85
CA LYS A 197 20.96 -26.14 -9.15
C LYS A 197 21.90 -25.63 -8.06
N ALA A 198 21.79 -24.35 -7.70
CA ALA A 198 22.65 -23.73 -6.69
C ALA A 198 22.48 -24.35 -5.29
N LYS A 199 21.27 -24.78 -4.91
CA LYS A 199 21.00 -25.32 -3.57
C LYS A 199 21.27 -26.81 -3.41
N LYS A 200 21.17 -27.59 -4.48
CA LYS A 200 21.18 -29.07 -4.40
C LYS A 200 22.29 -29.74 -5.22
N ASN A 201 23.11 -28.97 -5.95
CA ASN A 201 24.20 -29.48 -6.80
C ASN A 201 23.77 -30.67 -7.67
N LEU A 202 22.59 -30.54 -8.29
CA LEU A 202 21.93 -31.63 -9.02
C LEU A 202 22.45 -31.77 -10.45
N ASP A 203 22.44 -33.00 -10.95
CA ASP A 203 22.61 -33.27 -12.38
C ASP A 203 21.34 -32.96 -13.20
N GLY A 204 21.42 -33.14 -14.53
CA GLY A 204 20.30 -32.84 -15.44
C GLY A 204 19.03 -33.69 -15.21
N LYS A 205 19.16 -34.96 -14.81
CA LYS A 205 18.01 -35.84 -14.56
C LYS A 205 17.36 -35.54 -13.21
N GLU A 206 18.18 -35.30 -12.19
CA GLU A 206 17.73 -34.94 -10.86
C GLU A 206 17.04 -33.58 -10.84
N LEU A 207 17.58 -32.61 -11.57
CA LEU A 207 16.95 -31.31 -11.77
C LEU A 207 15.58 -31.43 -12.44
N LEU A 208 15.47 -32.24 -13.50
CA LEU A 208 14.19 -32.48 -14.18
C LEU A 208 13.15 -33.09 -13.24
N LYS A 209 13.56 -34.03 -12.36
CA LYS A 209 12.69 -34.63 -11.36
C LYS A 209 12.24 -33.61 -10.29
N ALA A 210 13.13 -32.72 -9.86
CA ALA A 210 12.82 -31.66 -8.91
C ALA A 210 11.88 -30.60 -9.52
N LEU A 211 12.08 -30.23 -10.79
CA LEU A 211 11.23 -29.27 -11.50
C LEU A 211 9.81 -29.79 -11.78
N ARG A 212 9.60 -31.11 -11.80
CA ARG A 212 8.27 -31.74 -11.92
C ARG A 212 7.44 -31.67 -10.63
N ARG A 213 8.06 -31.36 -9.49
CA ARG A 213 7.40 -31.13 -8.19
C ARG A 213 8.00 -29.90 -7.51
N PRO A 214 7.82 -28.70 -8.10
CA PRO A 214 8.50 -27.51 -7.66
C PRO A 214 7.71 -26.74 -6.60
N GLU A 215 6.65 -27.30 -6.00
CA GLU A 215 5.65 -26.55 -5.23
C GLU A 215 6.29 -25.75 -4.09
N ASP A 216 7.14 -26.38 -3.27
CA ASP A 216 7.86 -25.73 -2.17
C ASP A 216 8.86 -24.66 -2.64
N VAL A 217 9.34 -24.78 -3.88
CA VAL A 217 10.27 -23.83 -4.48
C VAL A 217 9.50 -22.65 -5.07
N LEU A 218 8.37 -22.92 -5.73
CA LEU A 218 7.49 -21.91 -6.32
C LEU A 218 7.00 -20.92 -5.28
N GLU A 219 6.62 -21.39 -4.09
CA GLU A 219 6.14 -20.52 -3.02
C GLU A 219 7.20 -19.49 -2.58
N LYS A 220 8.49 -19.81 -2.73
CA LYS A 220 9.57 -18.85 -2.43
C LYS A 220 9.67 -17.72 -3.44
N PHE A 221 9.24 -17.99 -4.66
CA PHE A 221 9.28 -17.04 -5.78
C PHE A 221 7.96 -16.30 -5.97
N ARG A 222 6.86 -16.83 -5.42
CA ARG A 222 5.56 -16.18 -5.40
C ARG A 222 5.67 -14.87 -4.63
N VAL A 223 5.13 -13.83 -5.22
CA VAL A 223 4.89 -12.55 -4.56
C VAL A 223 3.39 -12.43 -4.32
N HIS A 224 3.02 -12.10 -3.09
CA HIS A 224 1.63 -11.91 -2.70
C HIS A 224 1.25 -10.45 -2.81
N ILE A 225 0.28 -10.14 -3.69
CA ILE A 225 -0.22 -8.79 -4.00
C ILE A 225 -1.76 -8.78 -4.11
N ASP A 226 -2.39 -7.61 -3.97
CA ASP A 226 -3.78 -7.38 -4.38
C ASP A 226 -3.86 -7.25 -5.92
N ALA A 227 -4.04 -8.39 -6.59
CA ALA A 227 -4.10 -8.49 -8.06
C ALA A 227 -5.07 -7.49 -8.74
N PRO A 228 -6.31 -7.31 -8.26
CA PRO A 228 -7.21 -6.26 -8.74
C PRO A 228 -6.63 -4.84 -8.79
N VAL A 229 -5.79 -4.45 -7.83
CA VAL A 229 -5.17 -3.11 -7.82
C VAL A 229 -4.28 -2.91 -9.03
N THR A 230 -3.45 -3.92 -9.34
CA THR A 230 -2.51 -3.85 -10.46
C THR A 230 -3.20 -3.94 -11.81
N ALA A 231 -4.25 -4.76 -11.94
CA ALA A 231 -4.97 -4.93 -13.20
C ALA A 231 -5.84 -3.71 -13.58
N ASP A 232 -6.29 -2.92 -12.61
CA ASP A 232 -7.17 -1.78 -12.83
C ASP A 232 -6.42 -0.51 -13.26
N VAL A 233 -6.60 -0.11 -14.53
CA VAL A 233 -5.98 1.09 -15.11
C VAL A 233 -6.65 2.40 -14.69
N LYS A 234 -7.64 2.36 -13.78
CA LYS A 234 -8.42 3.52 -13.30
C LYS A 234 -8.47 3.55 -11.76
N ARG A 235 -7.55 2.86 -11.10
CA ARG A 235 -7.51 2.69 -9.65
C ARG A 235 -7.26 4.01 -8.94
N LEU A 236 -7.86 4.18 -7.76
CA LEU A 236 -7.51 5.25 -6.82
C LEU A 236 -6.41 4.77 -5.87
N ILE A 237 -5.38 5.59 -5.72
CA ILE A 237 -4.19 5.32 -4.93
C ILE A 237 -4.09 6.35 -3.84
N ARG A 238 -3.68 5.91 -2.65
CA ARG A 238 -3.61 6.79 -1.49
C ARG A 238 -2.51 7.83 -1.67
N MET A 239 -2.84 9.08 -1.41
CA MET A 239 -1.96 10.23 -1.60
C MET A 239 -0.85 10.27 -0.54
N PRO A 240 0.44 10.22 -0.92
CA PRO A 240 1.55 10.46 0.00
C PRO A 240 1.46 11.83 0.67
N GLY A 241 1.96 11.95 1.89
CA GLY A 241 1.85 13.16 2.73
C GLY A 241 0.50 13.35 3.41
N THR A 242 -0.48 12.47 3.18
CA THR A 242 -1.81 12.54 3.83
C THR A 242 -1.94 11.56 4.98
N LEU A 243 -3.05 11.65 5.74
CA LEU A 243 -3.32 10.74 6.85
C LEU A 243 -4.17 9.55 6.41
N HIS A 244 -4.01 8.44 7.12
CA HIS A 244 -4.89 7.29 7.00
C HIS A 244 -5.92 7.27 8.13
N GLY A 245 -7.18 7.53 7.82
CA GLY A 245 -8.28 7.72 8.79
C GLY A 245 -8.53 6.59 9.79
N ARG A 246 -8.09 5.35 9.51
CA ARG A 246 -8.20 4.22 10.45
C ARG A 246 -6.98 4.04 11.36
N SER A 247 -5.92 4.81 11.20
CA SER A 247 -4.70 4.68 12.01
C SER A 247 -4.14 6.02 12.49
N GLY A 248 -4.46 7.14 11.83
CA GLY A 248 -3.82 8.42 12.07
C GLY A 248 -2.35 8.46 11.63
N LEU A 249 -1.83 7.41 10.98
CA LEU A 249 -0.47 7.39 10.46
C LEU A 249 -0.40 8.11 9.11
N ARG A 250 0.78 8.67 8.82
CA ARG A 250 1.10 9.28 7.54
C ARG A 250 1.24 8.21 6.46
N VAL A 251 0.70 8.53 5.29
CA VAL A 251 1.01 7.85 4.04
C VAL A 251 2.29 8.49 3.53
N MET A 252 3.34 7.72 3.29
CA MET A 252 4.64 8.32 2.95
C MET A 252 5.50 7.43 2.07
N ARG A 253 6.35 8.07 1.28
CA ARG A 253 7.42 7.42 0.53
C ARG A 253 8.40 6.76 1.50
N VAL A 254 8.88 5.59 1.13
CA VAL A 254 9.84 4.77 1.88
C VAL A 254 11.16 4.78 1.11
N GLU A 255 12.13 5.55 1.61
CA GLU A 255 13.46 5.64 0.98
C GLU A 255 14.24 4.32 1.09
N ASP A 256 14.20 3.70 2.26
CA ASP A 256 14.82 2.40 2.52
C ASP A 256 13.85 1.47 3.26
N ILE A 257 13.43 0.41 2.57
CA ILE A 257 12.50 -0.60 3.09
C ILE A 257 13.09 -1.41 4.25
N ASP A 258 14.42 -1.52 4.33
CA ASP A 258 15.11 -2.25 5.39
C ASP A 258 15.03 -1.50 6.72
N SER A 259 15.34 -0.20 6.71
CA SER A 259 15.38 0.62 7.93
C SER A 259 14.04 1.22 8.35
N PHE A 260 13.08 1.37 7.43
CA PHE A 260 11.82 2.06 7.68
C PHE A 260 10.92 1.37 8.72
N ASP A 261 10.60 1.98 9.85
CA ASP A 261 9.63 1.49 10.83
C ASP A 261 8.31 2.27 10.72
N PRO A 262 7.23 1.70 10.16
CA PRO A 262 5.97 2.41 9.98
C PRO A 262 5.35 2.90 11.30
N LEU A 263 5.60 2.22 12.43
CA LEU A 263 5.04 2.57 13.73
C LEU A 263 5.91 3.58 14.49
N ARG A 264 6.96 4.10 13.86
CA ARG A 264 7.78 5.21 14.34
C ARG A 264 7.84 6.34 13.31
N ASP A 265 8.25 6.02 12.09
CA ASP A 265 8.53 6.99 11.03
C ASP A 265 7.25 7.64 10.50
N ALA A 266 6.14 6.90 10.47
CA ALA A 266 4.87 7.40 9.96
C ALA A 266 4.01 8.14 11.01
N ILE A 267 4.52 8.36 12.24
CA ILE A 267 3.81 9.14 13.26
C ILE A 267 3.64 10.59 12.80
N ALA A 268 2.42 11.11 12.94
CA ALA A 268 2.06 12.47 12.52
C ALA A 268 1.86 13.45 13.68
N PHE A 269 1.74 12.94 14.91
CA PHE A 269 1.20 13.65 16.06
C PHE A 269 2.20 13.65 17.22
N GLY A 270 1.99 14.55 18.19
CA GLY A 270 2.93 14.80 19.26
C GLY A 270 2.89 13.76 20.38
N GLU A 271 3.63 14.05 21.45
CA GLU A 271 3.73 13.19 22.64
C GLU A 271 2.89 13.69 23.82
N GLU A 272 2.14 14.78 23.65
CA GLU A 272 1.26 15.33 24.69
C GLU A 272 0.32 14.24 25.21
N LYS A 273 0.22 14.11 26.52
CA LYS A 273 -0.52 13.02 27.13
C LYS A 273 -2.02 13.27 27.01
N ILE A 274 -2.74 12.28 26.48
CA ILE A 274 -4.20 12.28 26.43
C ILE A 274 -4.75 11.10 27.24
N ARG A 275 -5.88 11.33 27.89
CA ARG A 275 -6.59 10.30 28.67
C ARG A 275 -7.61 9.61 27.80
N LEU A 276 -7.68 8.29 27.96
CA LEU A 276 -8.57 7.43 27.19
C LEU A 276 -9.10 6.30 28.06
N ARG A 277 -10.28 5.79 27.69
CA ARG A 277 -10.81 4.52 28.17
C ARG A 277 -10.67 3.46 27.10
N VAL A 278 -10.07 2.33 27.45
CA VAL A 278 -9.79 1.22 26.54
C VAL A 278 -11.07 0.41 26.29
N LEU A 279 -11.41 0.16 25.03
CA LEU A 279 -12.61 -0.60 24.64
C LEU A 279 -12.30 -2.07 24.36
N ARG A 280 -11.08 -2.38 23.91
CA ARG A 280 -10.66 -3.72 23.49
C ARG A 280 -9.23 -4.00 23.94
N ARG A 281 -8.89 -5.28 24.09
CA ARG A 281 -7.52 -5.67 24.42
C ARG A 281 -6.57 -5.22 23.29
N VAL A 282 -5.52 -4.50 23.64
CA VAL A 282 -4.50 -4.03 22.68
C VAL A 282 -3.13 -4.44 23.17
N LYS A 283 -2.33 -5.01 22.25
CA LYS A 283 -0.91 -5.23 22.44
C LYS A 283 -0.18 -4.71 21.20
N ILE A 284 0.52 -3.60 21.35
CA ILE A 284 1.21 -2.93 20.23
C ILE A 284 2.44 -2.15 20.69
N GLY A 285 3.50 -2.15 19.88
CA GLY A 285 4.60 -1.18 19.98
C GLY A 285 4.40 0.00 19.03
N ILE A 286 4.33 1.23 19.52
CA ILE A 286 4.18 2.44 18.69
C ILE A 286 4.94 3.63 19.28
N GLY A 287 5.71 4.34 18.46
CA GLY A 287 6.53 5.49 18.90
C GLY A 287 7.53 5.17 19.99
N GLY A 288 8.01 3.92 20.07
CA GLY A 288 8.91 3.45 21.13
C GLY A 288 8.18 2.94 22.39
N GLU A 289 6.91 3.24 22.56
CA GLU A 289 6.08 2.77 23.67
C GLU A 289 5.55 1.37 23.41
N LYS A 290 5.51 0.52 24.45
CA LYS A 290 4.89 -0.80 24.41
C LYS A 290 3.60 -0.78 25.21
N LEU A 291 2.48 -0.80 24.50
CA LEU A 291 1.15 -0.79 25.11
C LEU A 291 0.65 -2.22 25.29
N ASN A 292 0.20 -2.54 26.49
CA ASN A 292 -0.50 -3.78 26.82
C ASN A 292 -1.74 -3.43 27.66
N LEU A 293 -2.84 -3.16 26.97
CA LEU A 293 -4.02 -2.54 27.52
C LEU A 293 -5.19 -3.54 27.57
N SER A 294 -5.95 -3.50 28.65
CA SER A 294 -7.16 -4.32 28.82
C SER A 294 -8.44 -3.49 28.70
N PRO A 295 -9.55 -4.09 28.21
CA PRO A 295 -10.84 -3.40 28.16
C PRO A 295 -11.25 -2.84 29.53
N GLY A 296 -11.75 -1.62 29.55
CA GLY A 296 -12.21 -0.92 30.76
C GLY A 296 -11.15 -0.10 31.48
N GLU A 297 -9.85 -0.28 31.17
CA GLU A 297 -8.77 0.52 31.75
C GLU A 297 -8.88 1.99 31.34
N ALA A 298 -8.66 2.90 32.30
CA ALA A 298 -8.43 4.32 32.03
C ALA A 298 -6.92 4.54 31.97
N VAL A 299 -6.42 5.08 30.87
CA VAL A 299 -4.99 5.21 30.60
C VAL A 299 -4.63 6.60 30.10
N GLU A 300 -3.39 6.99 30.33
CA GLU A 300 -2.82 8.23 29.84
C GLU A 300 -1.64 7.89 28.92
N VAL A 301 -1.79 8.20 27.63
CA VAL A 301 -0.84 7.80 26.56
C VAL A 301 -0.43 9.01 25.73
N PRO A 302 0.74 8.98 25.06
CA PRO A 302 1.10 10.03 24.10
C PRO A 302 0.02 10.22 23.03
N GLU A 303 -0.16 11.45 22.55
CA GLU A 303 -1.19 11.83 21.58
C GLU A 303 -1.15 10.94 20.33
N TYR A 304 0.03 10.66 19.76
CA TYR A 304 0.14 9.78 18.59
C TYR A 304 -0.44 8.39 18.84
N ALA A 305 -0.22 7.82 20.03
CA ALA A 305 -0.72 6.51 20.39
C ALA A 305 -2.22 6.57 20.64
N GLY A 306 -2.67 7.63 21.30
CA GLY A 306 -4.07 7.84 21.58
C GLY A 306 -4.91 8.04 20.31
N ILE A 307 -4.45 8.85 19.36
CA ILE A 307 -5.10 9.01 18.04
C ILE A 307 -5.13 7.68 17.30
N TYR A 308 -4.04 6.91 17.31
CA TYR A 308 -4.04 5.57 16.71
C TYR A 308 -5.13 4.67 17.33
N LEU A 309 -5.24 4.63 18.66
CA LEU A 309 -6.26 3.84 19.36
C LEU A 309 -7.68 4.31 19.04
N LEU A 310 -7.92 5.62 19.01
CA LEU A 310 -9.20 6.22 18.65
C LEU A 310 -9.60 5.90 17.20
N CYS A 311 -8.70 6.12 16.23
CA CYS A 311 -8.94 5.82 14.81
C CYS A 311 -9.21 4.32 14.55
N ARG A 312 -8.65 3.43 15.38
CA ARG A 312 -8.90 1.98 15.30
C ARG A 312 -10.17 1.55 16.02
N GLY A 313 -10.84 2.44 16.76
CA GLY A 313 -11.97 2.12 17.62
C GLY A 313 -11.57 1.20 18.79
N PHE A 314 -10.31 1.30 19.24
CA PHE A 314 -9.78 0.51 20.36
C PHE A 314 -9.91 1.21 21.70
N ALA A 315 -10.13 2.52 21.69
CA ALA A 315 -10.34 3.35 22.87
C ALA A 315 -11.38 4.44 22.58
N THR A 316 -11.83 5.09 23.65
CA THR A 316 -12.73 6.25 23.66
C THR A 316 -12.15 7.34 24.57
N LEU A 317 -12.52 8.61 24.37
CA LEU A 317 -12.11 9.72 25.25
C LEU A 317 -12.76 9.61 26.64
#